data_AF-A0A975NPC5-F1
#
_entry.id   AF-A0A975NPC5-F1
#
_cell.length_a   1.000
_cell.length_b   1.000
_cell.length_c   1.000
_cell.angle_alpha   90.00
_cell.angle_beta   90.00
_cell.angle_gamma   90.00
#
_symmetry.space_group_name_H-M   'P 1'
#
loop_
_entity.id
_entity.type
_entity.pdbx_description
1 polymer ?
#
loop_
_entity_poly.entity_id
_entity_poly.type
_entity_poly.pdbx_seq_one_letter_code
_entity_poly.pdbx_strand_id
1 'polypeptide(L)'
;MAGTHPILEGRLSSKDFVVAMRAQPQLPQRHSAHKLESLSRERFRSLFREPLFLVRDEPAPDYGVDLSIEALIDNGKSPTNIRCFVQLKATDQRPAPSGGYRINVKASNIRYLTNSHSSFFALYAASAGRFYYRSALDVFEALQDYGAMPSYKKYLSLSFVEELTKERVAQIHTQMIAFAKSVKEAERLFASKEFGEVIIGQYEDRSDSSKISGVHAYRVDEFGNQIRMEHEIWVLHNGPIPVGFEVFHKNGVTLDNRNSNIGLRPIEPRRFRLGIFPSREENIGARNILEAMVRGEKAAFEKSDPPEPILFWRVIRELQDQGLSMMQEDVEAYKVRCIEYLRMDLIPGPEGIGSQLE
;
A
#
# COMPACT_ATOMS: atom_id res chain seq x y z
N MET A 1 80.66 12.61 44.11
CA MET A 1 79.48 13.25 44.74
C MET A 1 78.27 12.41 44.39
N ALA A 2 77.86 11.51 45.28
CA ALA A 2 76.73 10.60 45.08
C ALA A 2 75.60 11.04 46.00
N GLY A 3 74.49 11.52 45.42
CA GLY A 3 73.31 11.95 46.14
C GLY A 3 72.40 10.77 46.45
N THR A 4 72.15 10.54 47.74
CA THR A 4 71.18 9.58 48.25
C THR A 4 69.79 10.21 48.28
N HIS A 5 68.84 9.62 47.55
CA HIS A 5 67.42 9.95 47.66
C HIS A 5 66.82 9.28 48.92
N PRO A 6 65.99 9.97 49.72
CA PRO A 6 65.29 9.34 50.81
C PRO A 6 64.10 8.54 50.27
N ILE A 7 64.08 7.24 50.56
CA ILE A 7 62.92 6.37 50.38
C ILE A 7 61.94 6.69 51.51
N LEU A 8 60.77 7.25 51.16
CA LEU A 8 59.65 7.42 52.09
C LEU A 8 58.96 6.07 52.29
N GLU A 9 59.39 5.31 53.30
CA GLU A 9 58.64 4.14 53.81
C GLU A 9 57.47 4.61 54.68
N GLY A 10 56.39 5.05 54.04
CA GLY A 10 55.10 5.24 54.72
C GLY A 10 54.37 3.90 54.85
N ARG A 11 54.41 3.28 56.04
CA ARG A 11 53.49 2.17 56.37
C ARG A 11 52.07 2.72 56.46
N LEU A 12 51.26 2.45 55.42
CA LEU A 12 49.82 2.65 55.48
C LEU A 12 49.24 1.80 56.61
N SER A 13 48.49 2.44 57.51
CA SER A 13 47.81 1.77 58.61
C SER A 13 46.65 0.92 58.07
N SER A 14 46.32 -0.19 58.75
CA SER A 14 45.12 -1.00 58.43
C SER A 14 43.82 -0.19 58.46
N LYS A 15 43.79 0.93 59.21
CA LYS A 15 42.67 1.88 59.20
C LYS A 15 42.60 2.69 57.88
N ASP A 16 43.73 3.03 57.28
CA ASP A 16 43.78 3.79 56.02
C ASP A 16 43.28 2.94 54.83
N PHE A 17 43.57 1.63 54.86
CA PHE A 17 43.03 0.66 53.91
C PHE A 17 41.51 0.48 54.02
N VAL A 18 40.96 0.50 55.24
CA VAL A 18 39.51 0.37 55.49
C VAL A 18 38.75 1.65 55.11
N VAL A 19 39.38 2.82 55.25
CA VAL A 19 38.78 4.10 54.80
C VAL A 19 38.73 4.18 53.27
N ALA A 20 39.76 3.70 52.57
CA ALA A 20 39.77 3.65 51.10
C ALA A 20 38.74 2.68 50.51
N MET A 21 38.42 1.56 51.17
CA MET A 21 37.38 0.62 50.71
C MET A 21 35.94 1.09 50.95
N ARG A 22 35.72 2.15 51.74
CA ARG A 22 34.37 2.68 52.04
C ARG A 22 33.95 3.85 51.15
N ALA A 23 34.87 4.43 50.39
CA ALA A 23 34.55 5.41 49.35
C ALA A 23 34.62 4.71 47.99
N GLN A 24 33.59 3.92 47.64
CA GLN A 24 33.44 3.56 46.24
C GLN A 24 33.35 4.85 45.44
N PRO A 25 34.17 5.04 44.39
CA PRO A 25 34.06 6.21 43.55
C PRO A 25 32.62 6.28 43.02
N GLN A 26 31.99 7.46 43.10
CA GLN A 26 30.68 7.68 42.49
C GLN A 26 30.84 7.57 40.96
N LEU A 27 30.73 6.34 40.45
CA LEU A 27 30.76 6.06 39.03
C LEU A 27 29.43 6.53 38.41
N PRO A 28 29.44 7.00 37.14
CA PRO A 28 28.22 7.34 36.44
C PRO A 28 27.24 6.17 36.44
N GLN A 29 26.02 6.41 36.91
CA GLN A 29 24.97 5.40 36.87
C GLN A 29 24.30 5.40 35.49
N ARG A 30 24.18 4.21 34.89
CA ARG A 30 23.50 4.06 33.60
C ARG A 30 21.99 4.23 33.76
N HIS A 31 21.44 5.28 33.12
CA HIS A 31 20.01 5.58 33.13
C HIS A 31 19.19 4.38 32.63
N SER A 32 18.02 4.13 33.23
CA SER A 32 17.13 3.00 32.91
C SER A 32 16.74 2.99 31.42
N ALA A 33 16.47 4.17 30.84
CA ALA A 33 16.19 4.32 29.42
C ALA A 33 17.29 3.75 28.51
N HIS A 34 18.57 3.97 28.85
CA HIS A 34 19.70 3.40 28.07
C HIS A 34 19.83 1.89 28.21
N LYS A 35 19.42 1.33 29.36
CA LYS A 35 19.36 -0.13 29.52
C LYS A 35 18.26 -0.71 28.64
N LEU A 36 17.09 -0.09 28.66
CA LEU A 36 15.93 -0.51 27.90
C LEU A 36 16.15 -0.41 26.38
N GLU A 37 16.82 0.65 25.91
CA GLU A 37 17.20 0.83 24.51
C GLU A 37 18.19 -0.24 24.03
N SER A 38 19.25 -0.53 24.81
CA SER A 38 20.18 -1.60 24.42
C SER A 38 19.52 -2.97 24.43
N LEU A 39 18.65 -3.23 25.41
CA LEU A 39 17.90 -4.48 25.48
C LEU A 39 16.96 -4.63 24.28
N SER A 40 16.24 -3.58 23.88
CA SER A 40 15.37 -3.64 22.70
C SER A 40 16.17 -3.89 21.42
N ARG A 41 17.31 -3.22 21.23
CA ARG A 41 18.19 -3.47 20.07
C ARG A 41 18.72 -4.91 20.02
N GLU A 42 19.13 -5.45 21.16
CA GLU A 42 19.62 -6.84 21.25
C GLU A 42 18.51 -7.85 20.90
N ARG A 43 17.33 -7.67 21.51
CA ARG A 43 16.19 -8.55 21.30
C ARG A 43 15.63 -8.45 19.89
N PHE A 44 15.59 -7.25 19.32
CA PHE A 44 15.18 -7.04 17.93
C PHE A 44 16.10 -7.80 16.98
N ARG A 45 17.41 -7.65 17.15
CA ARG A 45 18.38 -8.42 16.37
C ARG A 45 18.10 -9.90 16.49
N SER A 46 17.92 -10.43 17.70
CA SER A 46 17.63 -11.86 17.90
C SER A 46 16.38 -12.36 17.20
N LEU A 47 15.35 -11.52 17.05
CA LEU A 47 14.09 -11.87 16.40
C LEU A 47 14.18 -11.83 14.87
N PHE A 48 14.95 -10.88 14.33
CA PHE A 48 15.12 -10.63 12.89
C PHE A 48 16.44 -11.21 12.34
N ARG A 49 17.04 -12.24 12.94
CA ARG A 49 18.26 -12.85 12.38
C ARG A 49 17.95 -13.70 11.15
N GLU A 50 19.03 -14.21 10.57
CA GLU A 50 19.03 -15.25 9.54
C GLU A 50 18.04 -16.40 9.86
N PRO A 51 17.41 -16.98 8.83
CA PRO A 51 17.77 -16.88 7.40
C PRO A 51 17.06 -15.75 6.63
N LEU A 52 16.20 -14.95 7.27
CA LEU A 52 15.32 -14.02 6.55
C LEU A 52 15.93 -12.64 6.37
N PHE A 53 16.65 -12.13 7.37
CA PHE A 53 17.14 -10.76 7.35
C PHE A 53 18.57 -10.63 7.85
N LEU A 54 19.25 -9.64 7.31
CA LEU A 54 20.45 -9.05 7.88
C LEU A 54 20.06 -7.73 8.54
N VAL A 55 20.32 -7.61 9.86
CA VAL A 55 20.02 -6.39 10.63
C VAL A 55 21.26 -5.51 10.67
N ARG A 56 21.11 -4.23 10.29
CA ARG A 56 22.17 -3.22 10.28
C ARG A 56 21.83 -2.11 11.27
N ASP A 57 22.84 -1.67 12.02
CA ASP A 57 22.73 -0.43 12.78
C ASP A 57 22.97 0.76 11.86
N GLU A 58 22.24 1.85 12.08
CA GLU A 58 22.58 3.13 11.49
C GLU A 58 23.78 3.72 12.24
N PRO A 59 24.90 4.02 11.54
CA PRO A 59 26.16 4.41 12.18
C PRO A 59 26.10 5.80 12.83
N ALA A 60 25.14 6.63 12.41
CA ALA A 60 24.85 7.93 12.99
C ALA A 60 23.35 8.03 13.30
N PRO A 61 22.93 8.84 14.29
CA PRO A 61 21.52 9.10 14.55
C PRO A 61 20.85 9.68 13.29
N ASP A 62 19.93 8.93 12.70
CA ASP A 62 19.23 9.31 11.47
C ASP A 62 17.77 9.62 11.77
N TYR A 63 17.45 10.88 12.07
CA TYR A 63 16.09 11.50 12.08
C TYR A 63 14.87 10.65 12.53
N GLY A 64 15.06 9.59 13.31
CA GLY A 64 14.02 8.66 13.74
C GLY A 64 14.16 7.20 13.30
N VAL A 65 15.16 6.83 12.52
CA VAL A 65 15.55 5.45 12.18
C VAL A 65 16.57 4.96 13.20
N ASP A 66 16.32 3.79 13.78
CA ASP A 66 17.23 3.18 14.75
C ASP A 66 18.03 2.03 14.13
N LEU A 67 17.43 1.31 13.19
CA LEU A 67 18.00 0.15 12.49
C LEU A 67 17.46 0.09 11.05
N SER A 68 18.18 -0.59 10.17
CA SER A 68 17.66 -1.08 8.90
C SER A 68 17.72 -2.61 8.84
N ILE A 69 16.78 -3.22 8.12
CA ILE A 69 16.81 -4.65 7.82
C ILE A 69 16.90 -4.86 6.32
N GLU A 70 17.72 -5.81 5.91
CA GLU A 70 17.90 -6.21 4.52
C GLU A 70 17.39 -7.62 4.33
N ALA A 71 16.49 -7.83 3.37
CA ALA A 71 15.95 -9.15 3.08
C ALA A 71 17.03 -10.06 2.47
N LEU A 72 17.11 -11.29 2.96
CA LEU A 72 17.97 -12.35 2.45
C LEU A 72 17.13 -13.37 1.68
N ILE A 73 17.69 -13.95 0.62
CA ILE A 73 17.10 -15.09 -0.10
C ILE A 73 18.06 -16.28 -0.08
N ASP A 74 17.68 -17.38 -0.72
CA ASP A 74 18.46 -18.61 -0.79
C ASP A 74 18.85 -19.15 0.60
N ASN A 75 17.88 -19.13 1.52
CA ASN A 75 18.04 -19.55 2.91
C ASN A 75 19.17 -18.78 3.63
N GLY A 76 19.19 -17.46 3.48
CA GLY A 76 20.13 -16.56 4.16
C GLY A 76 21.44 -16.31 3.40
N LYS A 77 21.67 -16.96 2.25
CA LYS A 77 22.95 -16.90 1.53
C LYS A 77 23.11 -15.66 0.67
N SER A 78 22.01 -15.08 0.20
CA SER A 78 22.03 -14.04 -0.84
C SER A 78 21.42 -12.75 -0.31
N PRO A 79 22.22 -11.71 -0.03
CA PRO A 79 21.70 -10.37 0.29
C PRO A 79 21.09 -9.72 -0.96
N THR A 80 19.90 -9.13 -0.81
CA THR A 80 19.12 -8.63 -1.95
C THR A 80 19.23 -7.13 -2.19
N ASN A 81 19.83 -6.38 -1.25
CA ASN A 81 19.73 -4.92 -1.16
C ASN A 81 18.29 -4.37 -1.08
N ILE A 82 17.29 -5.22 -0.81
CA ILE A 82 15.93 -4.79 -0.52
C ILE A 82 15.86 -4.49 0.98
N ARG A 83 15.77 -3.20 1.30
CA ARG A 83 15.85 -2.70 2.67
C ARG A 83 14.58 -2.00 3.10
N CYS A 84 14.31 -2.02 4.40
CA CYS A 84 13.40 -1.08 5.02
C CYS A 84 13.99 -0.56 6.33
N PHE A 85 13.46 0.60 6.77
CA PHE A 85 13.89 1.27 7.98
C PHE A 85 12.96 0.95 9.14
N VAL A 86 13.55 0.82 10.33
CA VAL A 86 12.85 0.49 11.56
C VAL A 86 13.09 1.57 12.59
N GLN A 87 12.00 2.14 13.11
CA GLN A 87 12.05 2.93 14.33
C GLN A 87 11.77 2.03 15.53
N LEU A 88 12.75 1.86 16.41
CA LEU A 88 12.61 1.16 17.66
C LEU A 88 12.02 2.08 18.74
N LYS A 89 11.08 1.52 19.47
CA LYS A 89 10.56 2.07 20.73
C LYS A 89 10.65 0.99 21.78
N ALA A 90 10.70 1.41 23.04
CA ALA A 90 10.66 0.47 24.14
C ALA A 90 9.88 1.07 25.31
N THR A 91 9.20 0.22 26.07
CA THR A 91 8.41 0.59 27.24
C THR A 91 8.52 -0.49 28.31
N ASP A 92 8.52 -0.07 29.57
CA ASP A 92 8.39 -0.92 30.76
C ASP A 92 6.96 -0.87 31.34
N GLN A 93 6.08 -0.07 30.73
CA GLN A 93 4.69 0.07 31.16
C GLN A 93 3.91 -1.23 30.92
N ARG A 94 2.78 -1.37 31.62
CA ARG A 94 1.80 -2.43 31.38
C ARG A 94 0.93 -2.09 30.17
N PRO A 95 0.38 -3.09 29.47
CA PRO A 95 -0.54 -2.84 28.36
C PRO A 95 -1.80 -2.10 28.85
N ALA A 96 -2.45 -1.39 27.93
CA ALA A 96 -3.74 -0.78 28.19
C ALA A 96 -4.80 -1.85 28.51
N PRO A 97 -5.88 -1.52 29.25
CA PRO A 97 -6.96 -2.47 29.54
C PRO A 97 -7.62 -3.04 28.29
N SER A 98 -7.63 -2.28 27.19
CA SER A 98 -8.12 -2.72 25.86
C SER A 98 -7.20 -3.73 25.15
N GLY A 99 -6.07 -4.10 25.75
CA GLY A 99 -4.98 -4.78 25.09
C GLY A 99 -4.04 -3.82 24.35
N GLY A 100 -2.79 -4.26 24.16
CA GLY A 100 -1.75 -3.52 23.45
C GLY A 100 -1.15 -2.34 24.23
N TYR A 101 -0.36 -1.53 23.54
CA TYR A 101 0.38 -0.41 24.11
C TYR A 101 0.13 0.87 23.33
N ARG A 102 0.25 2.03 23.98
CA ARG A 102 0.16 3.34 23.29
C ARG A 102 1.43 4.12 23.47
N ILE A 103 2.04 4.55 22.36
CA ILE A 103 3.28 5.31 22.36
C ILE A 103 3.12 6.55 21.49
N ASN A 104 3.58 7.69 21.99
CA ASN A 104 3.59 8.92 21.23
C ASN A 104 4.80 8.94 20.27
N VAL A 105 4.55 9.20 19.00
CA VAL A 105 5.58 9.38 17.96
C VAL A 105 5.44 10.75 17.33
N LYS A 106 6.54 11.30 16.82
CA LYS A 106 6.49 12.58 16.10
C LYS A 106 5.80 12.38 14.75
N ALA A 107 4.94 13.33 14.37
CA ALA A 107 4.33 13.34 13.04
C ALA A 107 5.39 13.33 11.92
N SER A 108 6.50 14.04 12.11
CA SER A 108 7.62 14.04 11.17
C SER A 108 8.24 12.66 10.96
N ASN A 109 8.29 11.81 11.99
CA ASN A 109 8.89 10.48 11.89
C ASN A 109 8.02 9.54 11.07
N ILE A 110 6.69 9.65 11.17
CA ILE A 110 5.77 8.87 10.33
C ILE A 110 6.03 9.21 8.86
N ARG A 111 6.05 10.52 8.52
CA ARG A 111 6.34 10.98 7.15
C ARG A 111 7.71 10.55 6.66
N TYR A 112 8.72 10.61 7.53
CA TYR A 112 10.08 10.22 7.19
C TYR A 112 10.14 8.72 6.84
N LEU A 113 9.54 7.86 7.69
CA LEU A 113 9.53 6.42 7.44
C LEU A 113 8.71 6.05 6.19
N THR A 114 7.64 6.78 5.86
CA THR A 114 6.86 6.51 4.64
C THR A 114 7.59 6.84 3.35
N ASN A 115 8.71 7.57 3.38
CA ASN A 115 9.56 7.77 2.19
C ASN A 115 10.30 6.48 1.79
N SER A 116 10.32 5.46 2.64
CA SER A 116 10.81 4.13 2.32
C SER A 116 9.70 3.11 2.45
N HIS A 117 9.59 2.26 1.43
CA HIS A 117 8.65 1.13 1.41
C HIS A 117 8.88 0.19 2.59
N SER A 118 7.78 -0.38 3.08
CA SER A 118 7.75 -1.39 4.14
C SER A 118 8.43 -0.98 5.47
N SER A 119 8.68 0.31 5.69
CA SER A 119 9.23 0.81 6.95
C SER A 119 8.19 0.73 8.07
N PHE A 120 8.65 0.54 9.30
CA PHE A 120 7.74 0.31 10.42
C PHE A 120 8.28 0.74 11.78
N PHE A 121 7.37 0.82 12.73
CA PHE A 121 7.67 0.99 14.15
C PHE A 121 7.67 -0.37 14.84
N ALA A 122 8.70 -0.66 15.63
CA ALA A 122 8.72 -1.83 16.50
C ALA A 122 8.82 -1.39 17.97
N LEU A 123 7.88 -1.85 18.79
CA LEU A 123 7.82 -1.54 20.21
C LEU A 123 8.22 -2.77 21.03
N TYR A 124 9.33 -2.68 21.77
CA TYR A 124 9.68 -3.67 22.77
C TYR A 124 8.95 -3.38 24.10
N ALA A 125 8.06 -4.28 24.51
CA ALA A 125 7.42 -4.24 25.81
C ALA A 125 8.21 -5.10 26.80
N ALA A 126 9.05 -4.48 27.64
CA ALA A 126 9.94 -5.18 28.56
C ALA A 126 9.17 -5.99 29.62
N SER A 127 8.01 -5.51 30.05
CA SER A 127 7.13 -6.21 31.00
C SER A 127 6.62 -7.55 30.46
N ALA A 128 6.45 -7.67 29.14
CA ALA A 128 6.02 -8.88 28.46
C ALA A 128 7.16 -9.67 27.79
N GLY A 129 8.33 -9.05 27.63
CA GLY A 129 9.45 -9.63 26.87
C GLY A 129 9.16 -9.82 25.38
N ARG A 130 8.27 -9.00 24.80
CA ARG A 130 7.73 -9.17 23.44
C ARG A 130 7.84 -7.90 22.61
N PHE A 131 7.80 -8.06 21.29
CA PHE A 131 7.72 -6.95 20.35
C PHE A 131 6.32 -6.79 19.78
N TYR A 132 5.96 -5.55 19.50
CA TYR A 132 4.75 -5.19 18.76
C TYR A 132 5.11 -4.35 17.54
N TYR A 133 4.28 -4.41 16.50
CA TYR A 133 4.55 -3.80 15.20
C TYR A 133 3.44 -2.85 14.79
N ARG A 134 3.84 -1.81 14.05
CA ARG A 134 2.96 -0.98 13.22
C ARG A 134 3.67 -0.56 11.95
N SER A 135 3.06 -0.88 10.80
CA SER A 135 3.44 -0.35 9.49
C SER A 135 3.38 1.18 9.50
N ALA A 136 4.43 1.84 8.98
CA ALA A 136 4.40 3.29 8.84
C ALA A 136 3.37 3.73 7.79
N LEU A 137 3.19 2.93 6.74
CA LEU A 137 2.22 3.17 5.67
C LEU A 137 0.79 3.09 6.22
N ASP A 138 0.42 2.01 6.92
CA ASP A 138 -0.94 1.84 7.46
C ASP A 138 -1.29 2.97 8.46
N VAL A 139 -0.29 3.42 9.24
CA VAL A 139 -0.46 4.57 10.13
C VAL A 139 -0.72 5.85 9.33
N PHE A 140 0.01 6.05 8.24
CA PHE A 140 -0.14 7.23 7.39
C PHE A 140 -1.48 7.23 6.64
N GLU A 141 -1.89 6.09 6.09
CA GLU A 141 -3.19 5.90 5.41
C GLU A 141 -4.35 6.14 6.38
N ALA A 142 -4.32 5.52 7.56
CA ALA A 142 -5.34 5.77 8.58
C ALA A 142 -5.45 7.27 8.93
N LEU A 143 -4.33 8.00 8.98
CA LEU A 143 -4.34 9.44 9.22
C LEU A 143 -4.89 10.27 8.05
N GLN A 144 -4.77 9.79 6.82
CA GLN A 144 -5.39 10.44 5.65
C GLN A 144 -6.91 10.27 5.68
N ASP A 145 -7.40 9.06 5.95
CA ASP A 145 -8.83 8.74 6.02
C ASP A 145 -9.58 9.57 7.07
N TYR A 146 -8.91 9.94 8.16
CA TYR A 146 -9.47 10.81 9.21
C TYR A 146 -9.48 12.31 8.87
N GLY A 147 -9.20 12.71 7.62
CA GLY A 147 -9.33 14.10 7.17
C GLY A 147 -8.06 14.95 7.35
N ALA A 148 -6.91 14.37 7.00
CA ALA A 148 -5.56 14.93 7.05
C ALA A 148 -4.83 14.82 8.40
N MET A 149 -3.53 14.50 8.30
CA MET A 149 -2.58 14.59 9.40
C MET A 149 -2.57 16.02 9.94
N PRO A 150 -3.01 16.28 11.18
CA PRO A 150 -3.15 17.64 11.66
C PRO A 150 -1.78 18.31 11.69
N SER A 151 -1.57 19.33 10.85
CA SER A 151 -0.28 20.04 10.74
C SER A 151 0.17 20.65 12.07
N TYR A 152 -0.77 20.89 12.98
CA TYR A 152 -0.54 21.42 14.32
C TYR A 152 -0.14 20.36 15.37
N LYS A 153 -0.38 19.06 15.14
CA LYS A 153 -0.02 18.02 16.13
C LYS A 153 1.42 17.56 15.92
N LYS A 154 2.30 18.01 16.81
CA LYS A 154 3.71 17.57 16.83
C LYS A 154 3.88 16.07 17.12
N TYR A 155 2.96 15.48 17.89
CA TYR A 155 2.97 14.08 18.29
C TYR A 155 1.63 13.41 18.06
N LEU A 156 1.67 12.13 17.67
CA LEU A 156 0.51 11.25 17.49
C LEU A 156 0.67 10.02 18.38
N SER A 157 -0.43 9.60 19.01
CA SER A 157 -0.44 8.41 19.86
C SER A 157 -0.76 7.19 19.00
N LEU A 158 0.24 6.31 18.82
CA LEU A 158 0.06 5.07 18.08
C LEU A 158 -0.30 3.94 19.02
N SER A 159 -1.34 3.18 18.66
CA SER A 159 -1.71 1.93 19.32
C SER A 159 -0.91 0.77 18.72
N PHE A 160 -0.27 -0.05 19.53
CA PHE A 160 0.49 -1.24 19.17
C PHE A 160 -0.22 -2.47 19.71
N VAL A 161 -0.94 -3.17 18.84
CA VAL A 161 -1.75 -4.36 19.19
C VAL A 161 -1.24 -5.63 18.51
N GLU A 162 -0.53 -5.49 17.40
CA GLU A 162 -0.01 -6.61 16.63
C GLU A 162 1.35 -7.04 17.16
N GLU A 163 1.49 -8.30 17.57
CA GLU A 163 2.75 -8.87 18.07
C GLU A 163 3.69 -9.24 16.91
N LEU A 164 4.99 -8.96 17.05
CA LEU A 164 6.02 -9.44 16.13
C LEU A 164 6.44 -10.85 16.52
N THR A 165 5.71 -11.84 16.03
CA THR A 165 6.09 -13.25 16.10
C THR A 165 7.03 -13.65 14.96
N LYS A 166 7.58 -14.86 14.98
CA LYS A 166 8.41 -15.38 13.88
C LYS A 166 7.62 -15.48 12.58
N GLU A 167 6.34 -15.84 12.67
CA GLU A 167 5.42 -15.92 11.54
C GLU A 167 5.21 -14.53 10.94
N ARG A 168 5.05 -13.49 11.80
CA ARG A 168 4.93 -12.11 11.33
C ARG A 168 6.21 -11.60 10.68
N VAL A 169 7.38 -11.95 11.21
CA VAL A 169 8.69 -11.64 10.58
C VAL A 169 8.78 -12.28 9.18
N ALA A 170 8.34 -13.52 9.01
CA ALA A 170 8.28 -14.19 7.70
C ALA A 170 7.31 -13.52 6.73
N GLN A 171 6.17 -13.02 7.22
CA GLN A 171 5.23 -12.23 6.41
C GLN A 171 5.85 -10.91 5.95
N ILE A 172 6.51 -10.17 6.85
CA ILE A 172 7.22 -8.92 6.51
C ILE A 172 8.25 -9.19 5.41
N HIS A 173 9.03 -10.27 5.54
CA HIS A 173 10.00 -10.68 4.53
C HIS A 173 9.35 -10.91 3.16
N THR A 174 8.29 -11.72 3.13
CA THR A 174 7.55 -12.03 1.91
C THR A 174 6.99 -10.76 1.26
N GLN A 175 6.44 -9.85 2.06
CA GLN A 175 5.89 -8.57 1.58
C GLN A 175 6.96 -7.66 0.99
N MET A 176 8.14 -7.55 1.63
CA MET A 176 9.26 -6.76 1.12
C MET A 176 9.76 -7.29 -0.22
N ILE A 177 9.97 -8.61 -0.34
CA ILE A 177 10.40 -9.23 -1.59
C ILE A 177 9.35 -9.05 -2.70
N ALA A 178 8.07 -9.28 -2.39
CA ALA A 178 6.99 -9.12 -3.36
C ALA A 178 6.86 -7.68 -3.87
N PHE A 179 6.98 -6.70 -2.97
CA PHE A 179 6.98 -5.28 -3.33
C PHE A 179 8.14 -4.95 -4.26
N ALA A 180 9.37 -5.31 -3.89
CA ALA A 180 10.54 -5.00 -4.71
C ALA A 180 10.50 -5.67 -6.10
N LYS A 181 10.00 -6.91 -6.19
CA LYS A 181 9.77 -7.57 -7.48
C LYS A 181 8.76 -6.82 -8.34
N SER A 182 7.69 -6.32 -7.73
CA SER A 182 6.65 -5.59 -8.46
C SER A 182 7.13 -4.22 -8.94
N VAL A 183 7.96 -3.53 -8.15
CA VAL A 183 8.62 -2.29 -8.59
C VAL A 183 9.54 -2.56 -9.77
N LYS A 184 10.41 -3.58 -9.69
CA LYS A 184 11.30 -3.93 -10.80
C LYS A 184 10.55 -4.35 -12.07
N GLU A 185 9.44 -5.08 -11.90
CA GLU A 185 8.61 -5.45 -13.05
C GLU A 185 7.93 -4.22 -13.64
N ALA A 186 7.38 -3.33 -12.82
CA ALA A 186 6.83 -2.06 -13.29
C ALA A 186 7.89 -1.23 -14.03
N GLU A 187 9.10 -1.08 -13.47
CA GLU A 187 10.23 -0.42 -14.13
C GLU A 187 10.60 -1.07 -15.46
N ARG A 188 10.59 -2.41 -15.53
CA ARG A 188 10.87 -3.16 -16.77
C ARG A 188 9.79 -2.92 -17.82
N LEU A 189 8.52 -2.93 -17.41
CA LEU A 189 7.38 -2.64 -18.28
C LEU A 189 7.47 -1.19 -18.79
N PHE A 190 7.79 -0.24 -17.91
CA PHE A 190 7.97 1.17 -18.29
C PHE A 190 9.20 1.41 -19.20
N ALA A 191 10.24 0.59 -19.06
CA ALA A 191 11.43 0.68 -19.90
C ALA A 191 11.25 -0.01 -21.27
N SER A 192 10.32 -0.96 -21.40
CA SER A 192 10.03 -1.57 -22.69
C SER A 192 9.22 -0.59 -23.55
N LYS A 193 9.59 -0.45 -24.82
CA LYS A 193 8.85 0.38 -25.78
C LYS A 193 7.41 -0.11 -26.04
N GLU A 194 7.01 -1.25 -25.45
CA GLU A 194 5.69 -1.83 -25.58
C GLU A 194 4.61 -1.04 -24.82
N PHE A 195 4.99 -0.31 -23.75
CA PHE A 195 4.03 0.37 -22.87
C PHE A 195 3.90 1.88 -23.08
N GLY A 196 4.57 2.47 -24.08
CA GLY A 196 4.49 3.91 -24.33
C GLY A 196 4.91 4.76 -23.12
N GLU A 197 4.53 6.04 -23.11
CA GLU A 197 4.76 6.94 -21.97
C GLU A 197 3.70 6.69 -20.89
N VAL A 198 4.15 6.39 -19.66
CA VAL A 198 3.26 6.24 -18.51
C VAL A 198 3.12 7.56 -17.78
N ILE A 199 1.88 7.99 -17.63
CA ILE A 199 1.46 9.25 -17.05
C ILE A 199 0.88 8.96 -15.67
N ILE A 200 1.33 9.71 -14.67
CA ILE A 200 0.68 9.77 -13.37
C ILE A 200 -0.31 10.92 -13.43
N GLY A 201 -1.60 10.61 -13.47
CA GLY A 201 -2.65 11.62 -13.45
C GLY A 201 -3.51 11.56 -12.20
N GLN A 202 -4.10 12.70 -11.88
CA GLN A 202 -5.17 12.82 -10.90
C GLN A 202 -6.51 12.78 -11.62
N TYR A 203 -7.48 12.07 -11.06
CA TYR A 203 -8.87 12.15 -11.50
C TYR A 203 -9.75 12.65 -10.35
N GLU A 204 -10.74 13.50 -10.66
CA GLU A 204 -11.74 13.95 -9.70
C GLU A 204 -12.93 12.99 -9.72
N ASP A 205 -13.13 12.20 -8.66
CA ASP A 205 -14.33 11.38 -8.56
C ASP A 205 -15.58 12.27 -8.47
N ARG A 206 -16.31 12.38 -9.59
CA ARG A 206 -17.57 13.14 -9.69
C ARG A 206 -18.75 12.44 -9.02
N SER A 207 -18.58 11.20 -8.56
CA SER A 207 -19.65 10.41 -7.96
C SER A 207 -19.92 10.77 -6.50
N ASP A 208 -18.96 11.41 -5.80
CA ASP A 208 -19.12 11.83 -4.41
C ASP A 208 -18.82 13.34 -4.20
N SER A 209 -19.66 13.99 -3.40
CA SER A 209 -19.54 15.42 -3.10
C SER A 209 -18.32 15.75 -2.22
N SER A 210 -17.72 14.74 -1.59
CA SER A 210 -16.39 14.81 -1.02
C SER A 210 -15.36 14.51 -2.11
N LYS A 211 -14.69 15.55 -2.61
CA LYS A 211 -13.61 15.47 -3.61
C LYS A 211 -12.49 14.53 -3.15
N ILE A 212 -12.59 13.24 -3.45
CA ILE A 212 -11.47 12.30 -3.33
C ILE A 212 -10.84 12.25 -4.73
N SER A 213 -9.77 13.02 -4.90
CA SER A 213 -8.94 12.92 -6.09
C SER A 213 -8.05 11.69 -5.98
N GLY A 214 -8.28 10.66 -6.79
CA GLY A 214 -7.41 9.48 -6.86
C GLY A 214 -6.21 9.72 -7.79
N VAL A 215 -5.05 9.16 -7.46
CA VAL A 215 -3.86 9.19 -8.33
C VAL A 215 -3.72 7.83 -9.01
N HIS A 216 -3.74 7.77 -10.33
CA HIS A 216 -3.53 6.54 -11.08
C HIS A 216 -2.32 6.68 -12.00
N ALA A 217 -1.62 5.56 -12.21
CA ALA A 217 -0.70 5.43 -13.32
C ALA A 217 -1.48 4.86 -14.51
N TYR A 218 -1.38 5.50 -15.67
CA TYR A 218 -1.98 5.02 -16.91
C TYR A 218 -1.06 5.33 -18.09
N ARG A 219 -1.24 4.63 -19.20
CA ARG A 219 -0.69 5.04 -20.50
C ARG A 219 -1.82 5.48 -21.42
N VAL A 220 -1.45 6.22 -22.45
CA VAL A 220 -2.35 6.55 -23.55
C VAL A 220 -1.98 5.67 -24.73
N ASP A 221 -2.92 4.89 -25.26
CA ASP A 221 -2.67 4.10 -26.47
C ASP A 221 -2.66 4.97 -27.74
N GLU A 222 -2.40 4.35 -28.89
CA GLU A 222 -2.37 5.04 -30.19
C GLU A 222 -3.72 5.67 -30.60
N PHE A 223 -4.82 5.28 -29.95
CA PHE A 223 -6.17 5.80 -30.18
C PHE A 223 -6.57 6.89 -29.18
N GLY A 224 -5.71 7.21 -28.21
CA GLY A 224 -5.99 8.20 -27.17
C GLY A 224 -6.72 7.62 -25.95
N ASN A 225 -6.90 6.31 -25.85
CA ASN A 225 -7.54 5.70 -24.68
C ASN A 225 -6.59 5.68 -23.50
N GLN A 226 -7.11 6.06 -22.32
CA GLN A 226 -6.37 5.90 -21.07
C GLN A 226 -6.51 4.47 -20.57
N ILE A 227 -5.38 3.75 -20.54
CA ILE A 227 -5.29 2.39 -20.04
C ILE A 227 -4.56 2.44 -18.71
N ARG A 228 -5.28 2.16 -17.62
CA ARG A 228 -4.72 2.17 -16.27
C ARG A 228 -3.80 0.99 -16.05
N MET A 229 -2.75 1.19 -15.27
CA MET A 229 -1.73 0.17 -15.01
C MET A 229 -2.32 -1.08 -14.36
N GLU A 230 -3.28 -0.93 -13.45
CA GLU A 230 -3.94 -2.09 -12.83
C GLU A 230 -4.62 -2.99 -13.86
N HIS A 231 -5.21 -2.39 -14.91
CA HIS A 231 -5.86 -3.12 -16.00
C HIS A 231 -4.83 -3.95 -16.76
N GLU A 232 -3.70 -3.35 -17.15
CA GLU A 232 -2.67 -4.06 -17.93
C GLU A 232 -2.04 -5.20 -17.15
N ILE A 233 -1.75 -4.96 -15.87
CA ILE A 233 -1.18 -5.99 -15.00
C ILE A 233 -2.16 -7.13 -14.81
N TRP A 234 -3.46 -6.84 -14.70
CA TRP A 234 -4.48 -7.88 -14.68
C TRP A 234 -4.44 -8.71 -15.97
N VAL A 235 -4.52 -8.06 -17.14
CA VAL A 235 -4.57 -8.74 -18.44
C VAL A 235 -3.34 -9.59 -18.68
N LEU A 236 -2.16 -9.07 -18.35
CA LEU A 236 -0.87 -9.76 -18.48
C LEU A 236 -0.82 -11.07 -17.67
N HIS A 237 -1.41 -11.09 -16.47
CA HIS A 237 -1.30 -12.23 -15.55
C HIS A 237 -2.52 -13.16 -15.56
N ASN A 238 -3.70 -12.66 -15.90
CA ASN A 238 -4.98 -13.37 -15.73
C ASN A 238 -5.77 -13.48 -17.04
N GLY A 239 -5.35 -12.82 -18.12
CA GLY A 239 -6.08 -12.75 -19.37
C GLY A 239 -7.18 -11.68 -19.38
N PRO A 240 -8.08 -11.72 -20.39
CA PRO A 240 -9.04 -10.65 -20.63
C PRO A 240 -10.02 -10.46 -19.46
N ILE A 241 -10.48 -9.22 -19.27
CA ILE A 241 -11.44 -8.88 -18.21
C ILE A 241 -12.85 -9.31 -18.66
N PRO A 242 -13.59 -10.09 -17.84
CA PRO A 242 -14.97 -10.45 -18.16
C PRO A 242 -15.90 -9.25 -18.28
N VAL A 243 -16.93 -9.38 -19.12
CA VAL A 243 -17.95 -8.34 -19.28
C VAL A 243 -18.66 -8.04 -17.95
N GLY A 244 -18.86 -6.75 -17.66
CA GLY A 244 -19.50 -6.30 -16.42
C GLY A 244 -18.56 -6.27 -15.22
N PHE A 245 -17.25 -6.47 -15.40
CA PHE A 245 -16.25 -6.37 -14.34
C PHE A 245 -15.24 -5.26 -14.63
N GLU A 246 -14.72 -4.67 -13.55
CA GLU A 246 -13.56 -3.78 -13.57
C GLU A 246 -12.47 -4.31 -12.66
N VAL A 247 -11.25 -3.88 -12.95
CA VAL A 247 -10.09 -4.16 -12.10
C VAL A 247 -10.04 -3.14 -10.95
N PHE A 248 -9.71 -3.60 -9.75
CA PHE A 248 -9.61 -2.75 -8.56
C PHE A 248 -8.44 -3.15 -7.65
N HIS A 249 -7.99 -2.21 -6.82
CA HIS A 249 -7.00 -2.44 -5.77
C HIS A 249 -7.70 -2.89 -4.48
N LYS A 250 -7.34 -4.08 -3.98
CA LYS A 250 -7.94 -4.70 -2.78
C LYS A 250 -7.76 -3.86 -1.52
N ASN A 251 -6.64 -3.14 -1.40
CA ASN A 251 -6.34 -2.25 -0.29
C ASN A 251 -6.80 -0.80 -0.51
N GLY A 252 -7.42 -0.48 -1.65
CA GLY A 252 -7.83 0.90 -1.98
C GLY A 252 -6.69 1.83 -2.40
N VAL A 253 -5.43 1.37 -2.40
CA VAL A 253 -4.26 2.17 -2.76
C VAL A 253 -4.03 2.08 -4.27
N THR A 254 -4.44 3.12 -5.00
CA THR A 254 -4.49 3.15 -6.46
C THR A 254 -3.12 3.08 -7.17
N LEU A 255 -2.03 3.34 -6.44
CA LEU A 255 -0.65 3.20 -6.94
C LEU A 255 -0.02 1.84 -6.59
N ASP A 256 -0.69 1.02 -5.77
CA ASP A 256 -0.19 -0.30 -5.38
C ASP A 256 -0.55 -1.36 -6.43
N ASN A 257 0.16 -1.31 -7.53
CA ASN A 257 -0.03 -2.17 -8.70
C ASN A 257 0.57 -3.58 -8.57
N ARG A 258 0.82 -4.07 -7.35
CA ARG A 258 1.24 -5.46 -7.13
C ARG A 258 0.13 -6.40 -7.59
N ASN A 259 0.43 -7.41 -8.42
CA ASN A 259 -0.58 -8.39 -8.89
C ASN A 259 -1.38 -9.03 -7.73
N SER A 260 -0.75 -9.25 -6.57
CA SER A 260 -1.44 -9.75 -5.36
C SER A 260 -2.52 -8.81 -4.82
N ASN A 261 -2.37 -7.50 -5.04
CA ASN A 261 -3.28 -6.45 -4.62
C ASN A 261 -4.37 -6.15 -5.66
N ILE A 262 -4.27 -6.68 -6.87
CA ILE A 262 -5.22 -6.44 -7.95
C ILE A 262 -6.31 -7.53 -7.91
N GLY A 263 -7.56 -7.15 -8.16
CA GLY A 263 -8.72 -8.03 -8.22
C GLY A 263 -9.74 -7.59 -9.27
N LEU A 264 -10.76 -8.40 -9.51
CA LEU A 264 -11.95 -8.03 -10.28
C LEU A 264 -13.14 -7.81 -9.36
N ARG A 265 -13.95 -6.79 -9.67
CA ARG A 265 -15.25 -6.57 -9.07
C ARG A 265 -16.29 -6.21 -10.13
N PRO A 266 -17.58 -6.46 -9.90
CA PRO A 266 -18.62 -5.98 -10.80
C PRO A 266 -18.56 -4.45 -10.96
N ILE A 267 -18.80 -3.97 -12.17
CA ILE A 267 -18.91 -2.53 -12.44
C ILE A 267 -20.13 -2.00 -11.69
N GLU A 268 -19.94 -1.01 -10.82
CA GLU A 268 -21.03 -0.38 -10.10
C GLU A 268 -21.66 0.74 -10.97
N PRO A 269 -22.90 0.58 -11.49
CA PRO A 269 -23.48 1.55 -12.41
C PRO A 269 -23.64 2.94 -11.78
N ARG A 270 -23.77 3.02 -10.46
CA ARG A 270 -23.93 4.30 -9.74
C ARG A 270 -22.66 5.15 -9.72
N ARG A 271 -21.49 4.55 -9.98
CA ARG A 271 -20.21 5.25 -10.07
C ARG A 271 -20.10 6.09 -11.34
N PHE A 272 -20.82 5.70 -12.39
CA PHE A 272 -20.78 6.37 -13.69
C PHE A 272 -22.04 7.21 -13.89
N ARG A 273 -21.85 8.52 -14.06
CA ARG A 273 -22.91 9.48 -14.35
C ARG A 273 -22.79 9.91 -15.81
N LEU A 274 -23.72 9.45 -16.63
CA LEU A 274 -23.85 9.97 -17.99
C LEU A 274 -24.44 11.37 -17.95
N GLY A 275 -23.87 12.27 -18.74
CA GLY A 275 -24.41 13.59 -18.99
C GLY A 275 -25.74 13.52 -19.74
N ILE A 276 -26.38 14.69 -19.86
CA ILE A 276 -27.60 14.81 -20.65
C ILE A 276 -27.22 14.92 -22.12
N PHE A 277 -27.74 14.02 -22.93
CA PHE A 277 -27.56 14.03 -24.38
C PHE A 277 -28.61 14.95 -25.07
N PRO A 278 -28.28 15.55 -26.22
CA PRO A 278 -29.16 16.46 -26.96
C PRO A 278 -30.60 15.97 -27.21
N SER A 279 -30.81 14.69 -27.51
CA SER A 279 -32.13 14.13 -27.80
C SER A 279 -32.56 13.05 -26.80
N ARG A 280 -33.87 12.79 -26.72
CA ARG A 280 -34.42 11.72 -25.88
C ARG A 280 -33.89 10.36 -26.33
N GLU A 281 -33.80 10.15 -27.64
CA GLU A 281 -33.30 8.93 -28.28
C GLU A 281 -31.84 8.69 -27.93
N GLU A 282 -31.00 9.74 -27.95
CA GLU A 282 -29.60 9.62 -27.53
C GLU A 282 -29.45 9.31 -26.04
N ASN A 283 -30.31 9.88 -25.18
CA ASN A 283 -30.30 9.55 -23.75
C ASN A 283 -30.69 8.08 -23.49
N ILE A 284 -31.69 7.56 -24.21
CA ILE A 284 -32.09 6.14 -24.14
C ILE A 284 -30.95 5.26 -24.64
N GLY A 285 -30.38 5.58 -25.81
CA GLY A 285 -29.25 4.85 -26.38
C GLY A 285 -28.03 4.82 -25.45
N ALA A 286 -27.68 5.96 -24.85
CA ALA A 286 -26.58 6.06 -23.90
C ALA A 286 -26.80 5.21 -22.64
N ARG A 287 -28.03 5.21 -22.11
CA ARG A 287 -28.41 4.35 -20.98
C ARG A 287 -28.34 2.86 -21.35
N ASN A 288 -28.83 2.49 -22.53
CA ASN A 288 -28.77 1.12 -23.03
C ASN A 288 -27.31 0.63 -23.19
N ILE A 289 -26.40 1.48 -23.68
CA ILE A 289 -24.96 1.19 -23.76
C ILE A 289 -24.40 0.93 -22.35
N LEU A 290 -24.66 1.81 -21.39
CA LEU A 290 -24.18 1.63 -20.02
C LEU A 290 -24.75 0.35 -19.37
N GLU A 291 -26.04 0.05 -19.58
CA GLU A 291 -26.66 -1.18 -19.09
C GLU A 291 -26.01 -2.42 -19.71
N ALA A 292 -25.75 -2.42 -21.03
CA ALA A 292 -25.04 -3.52 -21.70
C ALA A 292 -23.62 -3.71 -21.13
N MET A 293 -22.90 -2.63 -20.84
CA MET A 293 -21.56 -2.70 -20.27
C MET A 293 -21.55 -3.28 -18.85
N VAL A 294 -22.52 -2.89 -18.03
CA VAL A 294 -22.60 -3.29 -16.62
C VAL A 294 -23.17 -4.70 -16.45
N ARG A 295 -24.19 -5.05 -17.25
CA ARG A 295 -24.98 -6.28 -17.06
C ARG A 295 -24.73 -7.35 -18.12
N GLY A 296 -24.02 -7.03 -19.20
CA GLY A 296 -23.78 -7.95 -20.32
C GLY A 296 -25.10 -8.52 -20.87
N GLU A 297 -25.15 -9.85 -21.02
CA GLU A 297 -26.32 -10.60 -21.49
C GLU A 297 -27.60 -10.43 -20.65
N LYS A 298 -27.47 -9.91 -19.43
CA LYS A 298 -28.62 -9.67 -18.52
C LYS A 298 -29.18 -8.25 -18.62
N ALA A 299 -28.65 -7.43 -19.53
CA ALA A 299 -29.17 -6.09 -19.75
C ALA A 299 -30.59 -6.15 -20.32
N ALA A 300 -31.47 -5.28 -19.82
CA ALA A 300 -32.83 -5.13 -20.31
C ALA A 300 -32.91 -3.82 -21.09
N PHE A 301 -33.21 -3.90 -22.38
CA PHE A 301 -33.20 -2.74 -23.26
C PHE A 301 -34.59 -2.13 -23.39
N GLU A 302 -34.65 -0.80 -23.40
CA GLU A 302 -35.83 -0.12 -23.94
C GLU A 302 -35.82 -0.28 -25.48
N LYS A 303 -36.93 -0.72 -26.07
CA LYS A 303 -37.07 -0.87 -27.53
C LYS A 303 -36.66 0.43 -28.22
N SER A 304 -35.53 0.38 -28.91
CA SER A 304 -34.92 1.51 -29.60
C SER A 304 -34.03 0.97 -30.71
N ASP A 305 -33.84 1.78 -31.74
CA ASP A 305 -32.85 1.48 -32.77
C ASP A 305 -31.45 1.39 -32.14
N PRO A 306 -30.56 0.54 -32.69
CA PRO A 306 -29.18 0.50 -32.23
C PRO A 306 -28.56 1.90 -32.29
N PRO A 307 -27.76 2.29 -31.28
CA PRO A 307 -27.19 3.62 -31.18
C PRO A 307 -26.26 3.85 -32.36
N GLU A 308 -26.28 5.09 -32.85
CA GLU A 308 -25.29 5.56 -33.80
C GLU A 308 -23.88 5.29 -33.28
N PRO A 309 -22.92 4.85 -34.11
CA PRO A 309 -21.55 4.59 -33.68
C PRO A 309 -20.91 5.77 -32.93
N ILE A 310 -21.27 7.00 -33.29
CA ILE A 310 -20.81 8.22 -32.64
C ILE A 310 -21.30 8.31 -31.18
N LEU A 311 -22.54 7.91 -30.91
CA LEU A 311 -23.10 7.90 -29.56
C LEU A 311 -22.35 6.90 -28.67
N PHE A 312 -22.06 5.70 -29.19
CA PHE A 312 -21.26 4.70 -28.48
C PHE A 312 -19.90 5.26 -28.05
N TRP A 313 -19.14 5.84 -28.98
CA TRP A 313 -17.83 6.41 -28.66
C TRP A 313 -17.91 7.57 -27.65
N ARG A 314 -18.94 8.41 -27.74
CA ARG A 314 -19.16 9.50 -26.79
C ARG A 314 -19.40 8.98 -25.38
N VAL A 315 -20.22 7.93 -25.24
CA VAL A 315 -20.46 7.27 -23.96
C VAL A 315 -19.17 6.65 -23.41
N ILE A 316 -18.42 5.90 -24.23
CA ILE A 316 -17.16 5.29 -23.79
C ILE A 316 -16.17 6.33 -23.28
N ARG A 317 -15.99 7.45 -24.00
CA ARG A 317 -15.11 8.53 -23.55
C ARG A 317 -15.56 9.13 -22.23
N GLU A 318 -16.86 9.37 -22.07
CA GLU A 318 -17.40 9.91 -20.83
C GLU A 318 -17.22 8.95 -19.63
N LEU A 319 -17.26 7.63 -19.88
CA LEU A 319 -16.96 6.62 -18.85
C LEU A 319 -15.46 6.53 -18.55
N GLN A 320 -14.60 6.63 -19.57
CA GLN A 320 -13.14 6.66 -19.41
C GLN A 320 -12.69 7.91 -18.65
N ASP A 321 -13.26 9.06 -18.99
CA ASP A 321 -13.09 10.31 -18.24
C ASP A 321 -13.51 10.14 -16.79
N GLN A 322 -14.45 9.23 -16.49
CA GLN A 322 -14.88 8.89 -15.13
C GLN A 322 -14.06 7.78 -14.46
N GLY A 323 -13.02 7.32 -15.12
CA GLY A 323 -12.07 6.36 -14.60
C GLY A 323 -12.33 4.91 -14.97
N LEU A 324 -13.20 4.64 -15.94
CA LEU A 324 -13.28 3.31 -16.54
C LEU A 324 -12.03 3.04 -17.39
N SER A 325 -11.31 1.95 -17.11
CA SER A 325 -10.15 1.54 -17.91
C SER A 325 -10.52 0.41 -18.85
N MET A 326 -10.26 0.58 -20.15
CA MET A 326 -10.55 -0.43 -21.19
C MET A 326 -9.50 -0.41 -22.28
N MET A 327 -9.10 -1.58 -22.78
CA MET A 327 -8.27 -1.70 -23.99
C MET A 327 -9.14 -1.42 -25.23
N GLN A 328 -8.54 -0.97 -26.33
CA GLN A 328 -9.26 -0.78 -27.59
C GLN A 328 -9.97 -2.06 -28.06
N GLU A 329 -9.35 -3.22 -27.86
CA GLU A 329 -9.91 -4.54 -28.18
C GLU A 329 -11.19 -4.82 -27.38
N ASP A 330 -11.21 -4.45 -26.10
CA ASP A 330 -12.40 -4.56 -25.26
C ASP A 330 -13.49 -3.63 -25.80
N VAL A 331 -13.15 -2.38 -26.11
CA VAL A 331 -14.10 -1.39 -26.62
C VAL A 331 -14.76 -1.87 -27.92
N GLU A 332 -13.99 -2.40 -28.87
CA GLU A 332 -14.55 -2.97 -30.10
C GLU A 332 -15.41 -4.22 -29.82
N ALA A 333 -14.98 -5.11 -28.93
CA ALA A 333 -15.78 -6.26 -28.53
C ALA A 333 -17.12 -5.83 -27.88
N TYR A 334 -17.11 -4.77 -27.07
CA TYR A 334 -18.32 -4.19 -26.49
C TYR A 334 -19.22 -3.55 -27.54
N LYS A 335 -18.65 -2.85 -28.52
CA LYS A 335 -19.41 -2.25 -29.62
C LYS A 335 -20.16 -3.31 -30.44
N VAL A 336 -19.48 -4.40 -30.80
CA VAL A 336 -20.12 -5.52 -31.52
C VAL A 336 -21.26 -6.11 -30.70
N ARG A 337 -21.04 -6.38 -29.41
CA ARG A 337 -22.07 -6.93 -28.51
C ARG A 337 -23.24 -5.97 -28.30
N CYS A 338 -23.01 -4.66 -28.16
CA CYS A 338 -24.08 -3.68 -28.05
C CYS A 338 -24.96 -3.70 -29.31
N ILE A 339 -24.34 -3.79 -30.50
CA ILE A 339 -25.08 -3.90 -31.76
C ILE A 339 -25.88 -5.21 -31.81
N GLU A 340 -25.31 -6.33 -31.38
CA GLU A 340 -26.01 -7.62 -31.32
C GLU A 340 -27.20 -7.57 -30.37
N TYR A 341 -26.99 -7.16 -29.12
CA TYR A 341 -28.06 -7.09 -28.12
C TYR A 341 -29.20 -6.16 -28.51
N LEU A 342 -28.90 -5.05 -29.16
CA LEU A 342 -29.90 -4.09 -29.61
C LEU A 342 -30.59 -4.52 -30.93
N ARG A 343 -30.01 -5.49 -31.65
CA ARG A 343 -30.66 -6.13 -32.80
C ARG A 343 -31.50 -7.35 -32.43
N MET A 344 -31.21 -8.02 -31.31
CA MET A 344 -31.86 -9.28 -30.94
C MET A 344 -33.36 -9.18 -30.65
N ASP A 345 -33.92 -7.98 -30.44
CA ASP A 345 -35.36 -7.76 -30.29
C ASP A 345 -36.10 -7.40 -31.60
N LEU A 346 -35.41 -7.41 -32.75
CA LEU A 346 -36.03 -7.29 -34.08
C LEU A 346 -36.48 -8.63 -34.67
N ILE A 347 -36.25 -9.74 -33.96
CA ILE A 347 -36.91 -11.01 -34.29
C ILE A 347 -38.30 -10.96 -33.63
N PRO A 348 -39.40 -11.02 -34.40
CA PRO A 348 -40.72 -11.03 -33.81
C PRO A 348 -40.81 -12.20 -32.83
N GLY A 349 -41.23 -11.92 -31.59
CA GLY A 349 -41.48 -12.96 -30.61
C GLY A 349 -42.42 -14.04 -31.17
N PRO A 350 -42.39 -15.25 -30.60
CA PRO A 350 -43.14 -16.41 -31.12
C PRO A 350 -44.68 -16.25 -31.16
N GLU A 351 -45.23 -15.09 -30.79
CA GLU A 351 -46.66 -14.78 -30.87
C GLU A 351 -47.13 -14.35 -32.27
N GLY A 352 -46.25 -14.29 -33.27
CA GLY A 352 -46.58 -13.92 -34.66
C GLY A 352 -46.93 -15.07 -35.61
N ILE A 353 -46.97 -16.33 -35.16
CA ILE A 353 -47.38 -17.48 -35.98
C ILE A 353 -48.73 -17.99 -35.49
N GLY A 354 -49.76 -17.17 -35.68
CA GLY A 354 -51.15 -17.59 -35.63
C GLY A 354 -51.81 -17.21 -36.94
N SER A 355 -52.60 -18.11 -37.52
CA SER A 355 -53.60 -17.83 -38.57
C SER A 355 -53.10 -17.54 -39.99
N GLN A 356 -52.50 -18.54 -40.65
CA GLN A 356 -52.77 -18.78 -42.07
C GLN A 356 -52.64 -20.28 -42.36
N LEU A 357 -53.73 -21.02 -42.15
CA LEU A 357 -54.08 -22.25 -42.86
C LEU A 357 -55.59 -22.41 -42.67
N GLU A 358 -56.32 -22.03 -43.72
CA GLU A 358 -57.66 -22.57 -44.01
C GLU A 358 -57.57 -24.07 -44.32
#